data_AF-A0A075MQ23-F1
#
_entry.id   AF-A0A075MQ23-F1
#
_cell.length_a   1.000
_cell.length_b   1.000
_cell.length_c   1.000
_cell.angle_alpha   90.00
_cell.angle_beta   90.00
_cell.angle_gamma   90.00
#
_symmetry.space_group_name_H-M   'P 1'
#
loop_
_entity.id
_entity.type
_entity.pdbx_description
1 polymer ?
#
loop_
_entity_poly.entity_id
_entity_poly.type
_entity_poly.pdbx_seq_one_letter_code
_entity_poly.pdbx_strand_id
1 'polypeptide(L)'
;MSETKLVALEDVRSQFTKLRETYEKVLPKVDPALLNDFLEREGVTSDPKSYTIEVFTREGVDVETARQYILAKTGMAPAIFDNGTHYVTNQKLTLEMLKEISDSEDVVEVRGNYCGGLGMKGAYFERRS
;
A
#
# COMPACT_ATOMS: atom_id res chain seq x y z
N MET A 1 15.51 -27.82 27.15
CA MET A 1 15.02 -26.96 26.05
C MET A 1 15.96 -25.77 25.96
N SER A 2 17.07 -25.85 25.23
CA SER A 2 18.27 -25.14 25.77
C SER A 2 19.02 -24.14 24.89
N GLU A 3 19.09 -24.24 23.57
CA GLU A 3 19.96 -23.29 22.82
C GLU A 3 19.53 -23.17 21.36
N THR A 4 19.27 -24.32 20.73
CA THR A 4 18.76 -24.43 19.35
C THR A 4 17.43 -23.68 19.14
N LYS A 5 16.56 -23.62 20.15
CA LYS A 5 15.29 -22.87 20.07
C LYS A 5 15.51 -21.36 20.12
N LEU A 6 16.55 -20.88 20.81
CA LEU A 6 16.85 -19.45 20.89
C LEU A 6 17.48 -18.95 19.59
N VAL A 7 18.42 -19.73 19.03
CA VAL A 7 19.02 -19.46 17.69
C VAL A 7 17.94 -19.34 16.62
N ALA A 8 16.95 -20.25 16.61
CA ALA A 8 15.84 -20.19 15.66
C ALA A 8 14.97 -18.93 15.78
N LEU A 9 14.82 -18.36 16.98
CA LEU A 9 14.06 -17.12 17.18
C LEU A 9 14.85 -15.88 16.75
N GLU A 10 16.16 -15.88 16.95
CA GLU A 10 17.04 -14.80 16.47
C GLU A 10 17.12 -14.76 14.94
N ASP A 11 17.16 -15.93 14.29
CA ASP A 11 17.11 -16.04 12.83
C ASP A 11 15.83 -15.43 12.25
N VAL A 12 14.68 -15.72 12.85
CA VAL A 12 13.39 -15.12 12.43
C VAL A 12 13.43 -13.59 12.55
N ARG A 13 13.95 -13.06 13.68
CA ARG A 13 14.09 -11.61 13.86
C ARG A 13 15.04 -11.00 12.83
N SER A 14 16.18 -11.64 12.56
CA SER A 14 17.16 -11.16 11.57
C SER A 14 16.56 -11.10 10.17
N GLN A 15 15.84 -12.14 9.75
CA GLN A 15 15.19 -12.16 8.44
C GLN A 15 14.11 -11.09 8.31
N PHE A 16 13.29 -10.90 9.35
CA PHE A 16 12.29 -9.84 9.36
C PHE A 16 12.90 -8.44 9.29
N THR A 17 14.01 -8.19 10.01
CA THR A 17 14.76 -6.93 9.91
C THR A 17 15.28 -6.69 8.50
N LYS A 18 15.93 -7.69 7.87
CA LYS A 18 16.43 -7.57 6.48
C LYS A 18 15.32 -7.26 5.47
N LEU A 19 14.15 -7.88 5.64
CA LEU A 19 12.99 -7.63 4.81
C LEU A 19 12.51 -6.19 4.95
N ARG A 20 12.39 -5.70 6.19
CA ARG A 20 12.02 -4.30 6.47
C ARG A 20 13.01 -3.29 5.90
N GLU A 21 14.31 -3.51 6.09
CA GLU A 21 15.36 -2.66 5.50
C GLU A 21 15.27 -2.61 3.97
N THR A 22 14.87 -3.73 3.36
CA THR A 22 14.65 -3.80 1.91
C THR A 22 13.45 -2.96 1.49
N TYR A 23 12.33 -3.04 2.22
CA TYR A 23 11.17 -2.18 1.98
C TYR A 23 11.52 -0.70 2.09
N GLU A 24 12.18 -0.31 3.18
CA GLU A 24 12.56 1.08 3.44
C GLU A 24 13.50 1.62 2.35
N LYS A 25 14.31 0.77 1.73
CA LYS A 25 15.20 1.14 0.62
C LYS A 25 14.47 1.24 -0.73
N VAL A 26 13.57 0.30 -1.03
CA VAL A 26 12.99 0.14 -2.38
C VAL A 26 11.63 0.82 -2.51
N LEU A 27 10.86 0.88 -1.42
CA LEU A 27 9.51 1.39 -1.31
C LEU A 27 9.38 2.32 -0.09
N PRO A 28 10.23 3.35 0.03
CA PRO A 28 10.37 4.17 1.25
C PRO A 28 9.08 4.87 1.68
N LYS A 29 8.12 5.06 0.77
CA LYS A 29 6.88 5.79 1.01
C LYS A 29 5.69 4.87 1.28
N VAL A 30 5.87 3.56 1.16
CA VAL A 30 4.79 2.59 1.32
C VAL A 30 4.78 2.09 2.76
N ASP A 31 3.61 2.12 3.38
CA ASP A 31 3.41 1.57 4.72
C ASP A 31 3.87 0.09 4.78
N PRO A 32 4.83 -0.27 5.66
CA PRO A 32 5.27 -1.65 5.84
C PRO A 32 4.12 -2.62 6.16
N ALA A 33 3.04 -2.17 6.80
CA ALA A 33 1.86 -3.00 7.05
C ALA A 33 1.17 -3.42 5.76
N LEU A 34 1.03 -2.51 4.79
CA LEU A 34 0.50 -2.80 3.46
C LEU A 34 1.40 -3.80 2.72
N LEU A 35 2.72 -3.61 2.76
CA LEU A 35 3.66 -4.51 2.09
C LEU A 35 3.61 -5.93 2.64
N ASN A 36 3.56 -6.08 3.96
CA ASN A 36 3.44 -7.39 4.59
C ASN A 36 2.13 -8.08 4.20
N ASP A 37 0.98 -7.40 4.31
CA ASP A 37 -0.31 -7.98 3.91
C ASP A 37 -0.33 -8.35 2.41
N PHE A 38 0.20 -7.49 1.56
CA PHE A 38 0.28 -7.73 0.12
C PHE A 38 1.12 -8.96 -0.22
N LEU A 39 2.36 -9.04 0.28
CA LEU A 39 3.28 -10.13 -0.03
C LEU A 39 2.82 -11.47 0.55
N GLU A 40 2.19 -11.46 1.74
CA GLU A 40 1.56 -12.66 2.30
C GLU A 40 0.46 -13.21 1.39
N ARG A 41 -0.29 -12.35 0.69
CA ARG A 41 -1.40 -12.77 -0.20
C ARG A 41 -0.94 -13.08 -1.61
N GLU A 42 0.06 -12.37 -2.12
CA GLU A 42 0.64 -12.58 -3.45
C GLU A 42 1.23 -14.00 -3.55
N GLY A 43 1.88 -14.50 -2.49
CA GLY A 43 2.44 -15.85 -2.45
C GLY A 43 1.41 -16.99 -2.46
N VAL A 44 0.11 -16.71 -2.27
CA VAL A 44 -0.94 -17.73 -2.12
C VAL A 44 -1.74 -17.94 -3.40
N THR A 45 -1.90 -16.91 -4.23
CA THR A 45 -2.70 -17.02 -5.47
C THR A 45 -2.12 -16.16 -6.58
N SER A 46 -2.21 -16.63 -7.82
CA SER A 46 -1.73 -15.90 -9.00
C SER A 46 -2.59 -14.68 -9.40
N ASP A 47 -3.79 -14.53 -8.84
CA ASP A 47 -4.69 -13.44 -9.24
C ASP A 47 -4.44 -12.16 -8.42
N PRO A 48 -4.22 -11.00 -9.07
CA PRO A 48 -4.05 -9.74 -8.38
C PRO A 48 -5.25 -9.41 -7.50
N LYS A 49 -4.96 -9.12 -6.23
CA LYS A 49 -5.96 -8.81 -5.20
C LYS A 49 -6.38 -7.36 -5.27
N SER A 50 -7.65 -7.11 -4.95
CA SER A 50 -8.18 -5.76 -4.85
C SER A 50 -7.84 -5.15 -3.51
N TYR A 51 -7.29 -3.94 -3.55
CA TYR A 51 -6.95 -3.11 -2.40
C TYR A 51 -7.62 -1.75 -2.51
N THR A 52 -7.98 -1.21 -1.36
CA THR A 52 -8.16 0.24 -1.19
C THR A 52 -6.78 0.82 -1.00
N ILE A 53 -6.36 1.71 -1.89
CA ILE A 53 -5.06 2.39 -1.84
C ILE A 53 -5.29 3.87 -1.57
N GLU A 54 -4.60 4.38 -0.57
CA GLU A 54 -4.60 5.77 -0.15
C GLU A 54 -3.22 6.34 -0.49
N VAL A 55 -3.18 7.37 -1.33
CA VAL A 55 -1.97 8.08 -1.73
C VAL A 55 -2.05 9.51 -1.22
N PHE A 56 -1.05 9.89 -0.42
CA PHE A 56 -0.87 11.24 0.09
C PHE A 56 0.20 11.93 -0.74
N THR A 57 -0.07 13.14 -1.19
CA THR A 57 0.85 13.96 -1.96
C THR A 57 1.23 15.23 -1.21
N ARG A 58 2.31 15.88 -1.64
CA ARG A 58 2.60 17.26 -1.26
C ARG A 58 1.52 18.21 -1.78
N GLU A 59 1.48 19.41 -1.22
CA GLU A 59 0.64 20.49 -1.74
C GLU A 59 1.13 20.98 -3.11
N GLY A 60 0.22 21.56 -3.90
CA GLY A 60 0.54 22.15 -5.21
C GLY A 60 0.52 21.18 -6.38
N VAL A 61 0.20 19.90 -6.15
CA VAL A 61 -0.10 18.94 -7.22
C VAL A 61 -1.41 19.34 -7.90
N ASP A 62 -1.41 19.41 -9.24
CA ASP A 62 -2.63 19.68 -9.98
C ASP A 62 -3.61 18.50 -9.86
N VAL A 63 -4.75 18.77 -9.22
CA VAL A 63 -5.73 17.76 -8.82
C VAL A 63 -6.34 17.06 -10.04
N GLU A 64 -6.57 17.79 -11.12
CA GLU A 64 -7.18 17.22 -12.31
C GLU A 64 -6.18 16.34 -13.07
N THR A 65 -4.93 16.77 -13.19
CA THR A 65 -3.85 15.98 -13.77
C THR A 65 -3.64 14.68 -12.97
N ALA A 66 -3.61 14.77 -11.63
CA ALA A 66 -3.49 13.60 -10.77
C ALA A 66 -4.69 12.65 -10.92
N ARG A 67 -5.92 13.19 -10.95
CA ARG A 67 -7.15 12.41 -11.19
C ARG A 67 -7.08 11.66 -12.51
N GLN A 68 -6.71 12.34 -13.60
CA GLN A 68 -6.65 11.73 -14.94
C GLN A 68 -5.55 10.68 -15.03
N TYR A 69 -4.38 10.93 -14.42
CA TYR A 69 -3.31 9.95 -14.35
C TYR A 69 -3.75 8.67 -13.62
N ILE A 70 -4.38 8.81 -12.45
CA ILE A 70 -4.87 7.67 -11.66
C ILE A 70 -5.94 6.90 -12.45
N LEU A 71 -6.90 7.60 -13.07
CA LEU A 71 -7.94 6.98 -13.87
C LEU A 71 -7.35 6.22 -15.07
N ALA A 72 -6.40 6.82 -15.80
CA ALA A 72 -5.76 6.19 -16.95
C ALA A 72 -4.97 4.93 -16.56
N LYS A 73 -4.31 4.94 -15.39
CA LYS A 73 -3.51 3.81 -14.90
C LYS A 73 -4.34 2.67 -14.34
N THR A 74 -5.42 2.98 -13.64
CA THR A 74 -6.14 2.01 -12.81
C THR A 74 -7.51 1.64 -13.38
N GLY A 75 -8.02 2.44 -14.31
CA GLY A 75 -9.41 2.38 -14.77
C GLY A 75 -10.42 2.93 -13.77
N MET A 76 -9.98 3.47 -12.64
CA MET A 76 -10.82 3.87 -11.51
C MET A 76 -10.59 5.34 -11.17
N ALA A 77 -11.67 6.11 -11.08
CA ALA A 77 -11.58 7.50 -10.65
C ALA A 77 -11.34 7.56 -9.13
N PRO A 78 -10.34 8.31 -8.64
CA PRO A 78 -10.10 8.43 -7.21
C PRO A 78 -11.19 9.27 -6.52
N ALA A 79 -11.48 8.90 -5.28
CA ALA A 79 -12.02 9.85 -4.31
C ALA A 79 -10.90 10.77 -3.85
N ILE A 80 -11.18 12.06 -3.72
CA ILE A 80 -10.17 13.09 -3.43
C ILE A 80 -10.57 13.83 -2.16
N PHE A 81 -9.64 13.91 -1.21
CA PHE A 81 -9.80 14.51 0.11
C PHE A 81 -8.68 15.52 0.38
N ASP A 82 -8.71 16.13 1.56
CA ASP A 82 -7.64 16.98 2.09
C ASP A 82 -7.18 18.05 1.09
N ASN A 83 -8.15 18.77 0.52
CA ASN A 83 -7.94 19.83 -0.48
C ASN A 83 -7.09 19.40 -1.69
N GLY A 84 -7.20 18.13 -2.11
CA GLY A 84 -6.49 17.63 -3.28
C GLY A 84 -5.14 16.99 -2.99
N THR A 85 -4.84 16.67 -1.73
CA THR A 85 -3.58 16.03 -1.33
C THR A 85 -3.73 14.56 -0.93
N HIS A 86 -4.97 14.04 -0.90
CA HIS A 86 -5.24 12.66 -0.52
C HIS A 86 -6.17 11.99 -1.54
N TYR A 87 -5.68 10.93 -2.18
CA TYR A 87 -6.35 10.20 -3.25
C TYR A 87 -6.61 8.76 -2.83
N VAL A 88 -7.86 8.30 -2.97
CA VAL A 88 -8.27 6.95 -2.59
C VAL A 88 -8.86 6.20 -3.77
N THR A 89 -8.33 5.03 -4.08
CA THR A 89 -8.81 4.14 -5.15
C THR A 89 -9.03 2.72 -4.68
N ASN A 90 -10.00 2.04 -5.28
CA ASN A 90 -10.14 0.58 -5.18
C ASN A 90 -9.60 -0.04 -6.47
N GLN A 91 -8.50 -0.76 -6.39
CA GLN A 91 -7.79 -1.25 -7.58
C GLN A 91 -7.17 -2.62 -7.36
N LYS A 92 -6.87 -3.33 -8.46
CA LYS A 92 -5.93 -4.45 -8.40
C LYS A 92 -4.54 -3.89 -8.12
N LEU A 93 -3.85 -4.47 -7.14
CA LEU A 93 -2.52 -4.02 -6.74
C LEU A 93 -1.44 -4.96 -7.27
N THR A 94 -0.33 -4.39 -7.72
CA THR A 94 0.92 -5.12 -7.97
C THR A 94 2.08 -4.39 -7.30
N LEU A 95 3.21 -5.09 -7.10
CA LEU A 95 4.39 -4.49 -6.51
C LEU A 95 5.00 -3.39 -7.39
N GLU A 96 4.89 -3.52 -8.72
CA GLU A 96 5.34 -2.50 -9.69
C GLU A 96 4.53 -1.21 -9.55
N MET A 97 3.21 -1.31 -9.30
CA MET A 97 2.39 -0.12 -9.05
C MET A 97 2.82 0.59 -7.76
N LEU A 98 3.07 -0.16 -6.68
CA LEU A 98 3.59 0.41 -5.44
C LEU A 98 4.94 1.09 -5.65
N LYS A 99 5.81 0.51 -6.49
CA LYS A 99 7.09 1.11 -6.86
C LYS A 99 6.92 2.40 -7.65
N GLU A 100 6.08 2.40 -8.67
CA GLU A 100 5.79 3.60 -9.49
C GLU A 100 5.27 4.74 -8.60
N ILE A 101 4.33 4.45 -7.69
CA ILE A 101 3.77 5.45 -6.77
C ILE A 101 4.86 5.94 -5.79
N SER A 102 5.63 5.03 -5.20
CA SER A 102 6.70 5.39 -4.24
C SER A 102 7.82 6.23 -4.88
N ASP A 103 8.09 6.06 -6.17
CA ASP A 103 9.12 6.80 -6.90
C ASP A 103 8.71 8.23 -7.24
N SER A 104 7.41 8.52 -7.30
CA SER A 104 6.92 9.86 -7.61
C SER A 104 7.33 10.88 -6.55
N GLU A 105 8.04 11.95 -6.95
CA GLU A 105 8.45 13.04 -6.06
C GLU A 105 7.27 13.77 -5.39
N ASP A 106 6.09 13.71 -6.02
CA ASP A 106 4.88 14.33 -5.51
C ASP A 106 4.23 13.54 -4.37
N VAL A 107 4.50 12.24 -4.29
CA VAL A 107 3.95 11.36 -3.25
C VAL A 107 4.80 11.47 -1.99
N VAL A 108 4.13 11.55 -0.85
CA VAL A 108 4.75 11.54 0.48
C VAL A 108 4.51 10.21 1.20
N GLU A 109 3.35 9.59 1.01
CA GLU A 109 2.98 8.35 1.71
C GLU A 109 1.95 7.55 0.92
N VAL A 110 2.03 6.21 1.04
CA VAL A 110 1.08 5.26 0.48
C VAL A 110 0.63 4.30 1.56
N ARG A 111 -0.68 4.23 1.79
CA ARG A 111 -1.33 3.27 2.69
C ARG A 111 -2.33 2.44 1.92
N GLY A 112 -2.81 1.38 2.52
CA GLY A 112 -3.88 0.61 1.92
C GLY A 112 -4.29 -0.61 2.71
N ASN A 113 -5.44 -1.14 2.33
CA ASN A 113 -6.05 -2.28 2.99
C ASN A 113 -6.67 -3.21 1.96
N TYR A 114 -6.54 -4.51 2.18
CA TYR A 114 -7.15 -5.52 1.32
C TYR A 114 -8.68 -5.43 1.35
N CYS A 115 -9.33 -5.40 0.19
CA CYS A 115 -10.78 -5.25 0.08
C CYS A 115 -11.59 -6.48 0.51
N GLY A 116 -10.94 -7.63 0.76
CA GLY A 116 -11.64 -8.89 1.05
C GLY A 116 -12.11 -9.62 -0.22
N GLY A 117 -12.07 -10.95 -0.20
CA GLY A 117 -12.68 -11.78 -1.22
C GLY A 117 -14.14 -12.06 -0.84
N LEU A 118 -15.07 -11.74 -1.74
CA LEU A 118 -16.53 -11.83 -1.59
C LEU A 118 -17.14 -10.93 -0.50
N GLY A 119 -17.60 -9.74 -0.92
CA GLY A 119 -18.67 -9.01 -0.25
C GLY A 119 -18.23 -7.70 0.41
N MET A 120 -18.76 -6.60 -0.13
CA MET A 120 -18.93 -5.31 0.52
C MET A 120 -18.91 -5.36 2.07
N LYS A 121 -17.96 -4.65 2.67
CA LYS A 121 -18.16 -3.90 3.92
C LYS A 121 -17.51 -2.52 3.69
N GLY A 122 -18.18 -1.54 3.10
CA GLY A 122 -19.43 -0.98 3.62
C GLY A 122 -19.23 -0.15 4.90
N ALA A 123 -18.03 -0.06 5.48
CA ALA A 123 -17.83 0.61 6.77
C ALA A 123 -16.37 0.99 7.04
N TYR A 124 -15.83 2.07 6.45
CA TYR A 124 -14.56 2.64 6.98
C TYR A 124 -14.46 4.17 7.05
N PHE A 125 -15.43 4.95 6.57
CA PHE A 125 -15.43 6.40 6.83
C PHE A 125 -16.82 6.91 7.23
N GLU A 126 -17.37 6.33 8.29
CA GLU A 126 -18.38 7.05 9.06
C GLU A 126 -17.66 8.06 9.94
N ARG A 127 -17.93 9.34 9.64
CA ARG A 127 -17.42 10.55 10.28
C ARG A 127 -17.29 10.41 11.79
N ARG A 128 -16.11 10.70 12.33
CA ARG A 128 -16.02 11.33 13.65
C ARG A 128 -15.66 12.81 13.45
N SER A 129 -16.71 13.60 13.57
CA SER A 129 -16.75 15.00 14.00
C SER A 129 -15.89 15.26 15.22
#